data_AF-A0A1T1D462-F1
#
_entry.id   AF-A0A1T1D462-F1
#
_cell.length_a   1.000
_cell.length_b   1.000
_cell.length_c   1.000
_cell.angle_alpha   90.00
_cell.angle_beta   90.00
_cell.angle_gamma   90.00
#
_symmetry.space_group_name_H-M   'P 1'
#
loop_
_entity.id
_entity.type
_entity.pdbx_description
1 polymer ?
#
loop_
_entity_poly.entity_id
_entity_poly.type
_entity_poly.pdbx_seq_one_letter_code
_entity_poly.pdbx_strand_id
1 'polypeptide(L)'
;MNQEINVKSELLSAFENRISTISTEEKEDIVKRRIGQDILREHLIGTQKKCLLTGIRNKDLLRVSHIKPWAQCESTSTRLDPDNCLLLSALWDAAFDRGLITFSQEGTLKFSQDITEELDKLGSCNEHISFDNIIDMDNHLEHLRWHRENIFRGDAP
;
A
#
# COMPACT_ATOMS: atom_id res chain seq x y z
N MET A 1 -18.54 2.34 -9.04
CA MET A 1 -19.48 1.31 -8.56
C MET A 1 -19.34 -0.08 -9.20
N ASN A 2 -19.68 -0.32 -10.48
CA ASN A 2 -19.61 -1.70 -11.05
C ASN A 2 -18.19 -2.25 -11.20
N GLN A 3 -17.22 -1.40 -11.52
CA GLN A 3 -15.82 -1.81 -11.70
C GLN A 3 -15.11 -2.05 -10.35
N GLU A 4 -15.47 -1.29 -9.32
CA GLU A 4 -14.89 -1.38 -7.97
C GLU A 4 -15.24 -2.70 -7.28
N ILE A 5 -16.53 -3.04 -7.29
CA ILE A 5 -17.05 -4.31 -6.74
C ILE A 5 -16.43 -5.50 -7.47
N ASN A 6 -16.23 -5.39 -8.79
CA ASN A 6 -15.66 -6.47 -9.58
C ASN A 6 -14.20 -6.74 -9.21
N VAL A 7 -13.35 -5.71 -9.10
CA VAL A 7 -11.94 -5.91 -8.74
C VAL A 7 -11.78 -6.48 -7.33
N LYS A 8 -12.48 -5.92 -6.32
CA LYS A 8 -12.35 -6.40 -4.94
C LYS A 8 -12.82 -7.86 -4.80
N SER A 9 -13.88 -8.25 -5.51
CA SER A 9 -14.36 -9.63 -5.52
C SER A 9 -13.43 -10.60 -6.27
N GLU A 10 -12.81 -10.17 -7.37
CA GLU A 10 -11.79 -10.95 -8.09
C GLU A 10 -10.57 -11.24 -7.21
N LEU A 11 -10.05 -10.23 -6.50
CA LEU A 11 -8.90 -10.40 -5.61
C LEU A 11 -9.21 -11.34 -4.44
N LEU A 12 -10.42 -11.23 -3.86
CA LEU A 12 -10.86 -12.11 -2.79
C LEU A 12 -11.00 -13.56 -3.27
N SER A 13 -11.61 -13.78 -4.44
CA SER A 13 -11.72 -15.10 -5.04
C SER A 13 -10.35 -15.72 -5.34
N ALA A 14 -9.41 -14.94 -5.89
CA ALA A 14 -8.05 -15.39 -6.12
C ALA A 14 -7.35 -15.82 -4.82
N PHE A 15 -7.60 -15.11 -3.72
CA PHE A 15 -7.05 -15.42 -2.41
C PHE A 15 -7.62 -16.71 -1.82
N GLU A 16 -8.94 -16.86 -1.82
CA GLU A 16 -9.62 -18.06 -1.34
C GLU A 16 -9.18 -19.31 -2.11
N ASN A 17 -9.03 -19.19 -3.44
CA ASN A 17 -8.52 -20.26 -4.29
C ASN A 17 -7.07 -20.64 -3.97
N ARG A 18 -6.18 -19.68 -3.69
CA ARG A 18 -4.79 -20.00 -3.30
C ARG A 18 -4.71 -20.64 -1.91
N ILE A 19 -5.55 -20.20 -0.97
CA ILE A 19 -5.56 -20.75 0.39
C ILE A 19 -6.14 -22.16 0.44
N SER A 20 -7.19 -22.46 -0.32
CA SER A 20 -7.84 -23.77 -0.30
C SER A 20 -6.91 -24.93 -0.68
N THR A 21 -5.78 -24.63 -1.33
CA THR A 21 -4.76 -25.60 -1.74
C THR A 21 -3.73 -25.94 -0.66
N ILE A 22 -3.80 -25.32 0.53
CA ILE A 22 -2.79 -25.46 1.60
C ILE A 22 -3.38 -26.25 2.77
N SER A 23 -2.76 -27.39 3.12
CA SER A 23 -3.19 -28.23 4.25
C SER A 23 -2.75 -27.64 5.59
N THR A 24 -3.66 -27.71 6.57
CA THR A 24 -3.71 -26.98 7.84
C THR A 24 -2.64 -27.36 8.89
N GLU A 25 -2.18 -26.39 9.68
CA GLU A 25 -2.58 -26.21 11.11
C GLU A 25 -1.69 -25.20 11.88
N GLU A 26 -0.44 -24.89 11.50
CA GLU A 26 0.42 -24.06 12.40
C GLU A 26 1.18 -22.88 11.76
N LYS A 27 0.87 -22.47 10.52
CA LYS A 27 1.45 -21.24 9.92
C LYS A 27 0.46 -20.41 9.11
N GLU A 28 -0.82 -20.44 9.47
CA GLU A 28 -1.88 -19.82 8.67
C GLU A 28 -1.65 -18.33 8.41
N ASP A 29 -1.34 -17.52 9.42
CA ASP A 29 -1.33 -16.07 9.23
C ASP A 29 -0.15 -15.56 8.40
N ILE A 30 1.04 -16.15 8.56
CA ILE A 30 2.22 -15.78 7.77
C ILE A 30 2.01 -16.17 6.31
N VAL A 31 1.47 -17.37 6.08
CA VAL A 31 1.21 -17.87 4.73
C VAL A 31 0.09 -17.07 4.07
N LYS A 32 -1.03 -16.84 4.77
CA LYS A 32 -2.14 -15.99 4.31
C LYS A 32 -1.65 -14.57 3.98
N ARG A 33 -0.86 -13.95 4.87
CA ARG A 33 -0.27 -12.63 4.60
C ARG A 33 0.58 -12.64 3.34
N ARG A 34 1.44 -13.64 3.17
CA ARG A 34 2.29 -13.76 1.98
C ARG A 34 1.46 -13.89 0.70
N ILE A 35 0.46 -14.76 0.70
CA ILE A 35 -0.43 -14.97 -0.45
C ILE A 35 -1.19 -13.68 -0.79
N GLY A 36 -1.74 -13.00 0.23
CA GLY A 36 -2.46 -11.75 0.03
C GLY A 36 -1.56 -10.65 -0.53
N GLN A 37 -0.34 -10.52 0.01
CA GLN A 37 0.66 -9.59 -0.53
C GLN A 37 1.07 -9.93 -1.96
N ASP A 38 1.24 -11.20 -2.29
CA ASP A 38 1.59 -11.63 -3.65
C ASP A 38 0.47 -11.29 -4.65
N ILE A 39 -0.79 -11.51 -4.29
CA ILE A 39 -1.96 -11.15 -5.12
C ILE A 39 -2.04 -9.63 -5.33
N LEU A 40 -1.92 -8.84 -4.26
CA LEU A 40 -1.93 -7.38 -4.35
C LEU A 40 -0.75 -6.86 -5.18
N ARG A 41 0.42 -7.48 -5.03
CA ARG A 41 1.62 -7.16 -5.81
C ARG A 41 1.41 -7.42 -7.30
N GLU A 42 0.87 -8.57 -7.66
CA GLU A 42 0.53 -8.89 -9.06
C GLU A 42 -0.45 -7.86 -9.63
N HIS A 43 -1.50 -7.53 -8.88
CA HIS A 43 -2.51 -6.55 -9.28
C HIS A 43 -1.92 -5.14 -9.50
N LEU A 44 -1.28 -4.57 -8.47
CA LEU A 44 -0.80 -3.18 -8.50
C LEU A 44 0.34 -2.98 -9.49
N ILE A 45 1.23 -3.96 -9.66
CA ILE A 45 2.26 -3.89 -10.72
C ILE A 45 1.62 -3.92 -12.11
N GLY A 46 0.54 -4.69 -12.30
CA GLY A 46 -0.20 -4.75 -13.55
C GLY A 46 -0.92 -3.44 -13.90
N THR A 47 -1.52 -2.79 -12.91
CA THR A 47 -2.33 -1.57 -13.09
C THR A 47 -1.49 -0.30 -13.03
N GLN A 48 -0.75 -0.06 -11.95
CA GLN A 48 -0.01 1.19 -11.69
C GLN A 48 1.36 1.24 -12.40
N LYS A 49 2.02 0.09 -12.61
CA LYS A 49 3.24 -0.10 -13.41
C LYS A 49 4.52 0.65 -12.98
N LYS A 50 4.44 1.59 -12.04
CA LYS A 50 5.58 2.40 -11.57
C LYS A 50 5.41 2.80 -10.11
N CYS A 51 6.52 3.07 -9.42
CA CYS A 51 6.51 3.71 -8.12
C CYS A 51 5.77 5.05 -8.20
N LEU A 52 4.86 5.29 -7.26
CA LEU A 52 4.09 6.53 -7.14
C LEU A 52 5.01 7.75 -7.01
N LEU A 53 6.02 7.66 -6.16
CA LEU A 53 6.89 8.78 -5.82
C LEU A 53 8.02 8.98 -6.83
N THR A 54 8.69 7.91 -7.25
CA THR A 54 9.94 8.01 -8.03
C THR A 54 9.76 7.69 -9.51
N GLY A 55 8.61 7.14 -9.92
CA GLY A 55 8.38 6.67 -11.28
C GLY A 55 9.18 5.42 -11.69
N ILE A 56 9.95 4.81 -10.78
CA ILE A 56 10.70 3.56 -11.04
C ILE A 56 9.75 2.48 -11.57
N ARG A 57 10.13 1.82 -12.67
CA ARG A 57 9.34 0.76 -13.32
C ARG A 57 9.90 -0.64 -13.12
N ASN A 58 11.15 -0.75 -12.66
CA ASN A 58 11.77 -2.05 -12.42
C ASN A 58 11.05 -2.74 -11.25
N LYS A 59 10.34 -3.83 -11.55
CA LYS A 59 9.49 -4.57 -10.61
C LYS A 59 10.26 -5.07 -9.39
N ASP A 60 11.54 -5.39 -9.52
CA ASP A 60 12.37 -5.91 -8.43
C ASP A 60 12.61 -4.86 -7.33
N LEU A 61 12.58 -3.58 -7.72
CA LEU A 61 12.71 -2.43 -6.83
C LEU A 61 11.39 -1.98 -6.22
N LEU A 62 10.26 -2.47 -6.72
CA LEU A 62 8.93 -2.08 -6.26
C LEU A 62 8.47 -2.92 -5.07
N ARG A 63 7.67 -2.31 -4.20
CA ARG A 63 7.01 -2.89 -3.03
C ARG A 63 5.56 -2.41 -3.00
N VAL A 64 4.68 -3.28 -2.53
CA VAL A 64 3.31 -2.92 -2.20
C VAL A 64 3.30 -2.60 -0.72
N SER A 65 3.22 -1.30 -0.41
CA SER A 65 3.13 -0.80 0.95
C SER A 65 1.66 -0.74 1.33
N HIS A 66 1.29 -1.40 2.43
CA HIS A 66 -0.06 -1.28 3.00
C HIS A 66 -0.16 0.04 3.78
N ILE A 67 -1.19 0.83 3.49
CA ILE A 67 -1.46 2.08 4.20
C ILE A 67 -1.85 1.80 5.64
N LYS A 68 -2.87 0.96 5.82
CA LYS A 68 -3.20 0.34 7.10
C LYS A 68 -2.57 -1.06 7.14
N PRO A 69 -1.61 -1.32 8.04
CA PRO A 69 -0.90 -2.59 8.10
C PRO A 69 -1.83 -3.80 8.24
N TRP A 70 -1.44 -4.92 7.65
CA TRP A 70 -2.20 -6.18 7.64
C TRP A 70 -2.75 -6.59 9.02
N ALA A 71 -1.94 -6.45 10.06
CA ALA A 71 -2.28 -6.82 11.44
C ALA A 71 -3.34 -5.90 12.08
N GLN A 72 -3.49 -4.67 11.57
CA GLN A 72 -4.46 -3.69 12.04
C GLN A 72 -5.76 -3.73 11.24
N CYS A 73 -5.80 -4.44 10.11
CA CYS A 73 -7.01 -4.61 9.31
C CYS A 73 -8.00 -5.58 9.97
N GLU A 74 -9.26 -5.18 9.98
CA GLU A 74 -10.37 -5.87 10.64
C GLU A 74 -10.86 -7.10 9.87
N SER A 75 -10.65 -7.12 8.55
CA SER A 75 -11.18 -8.18 7.69
C SER A 75 -10.22 -8.54 6.56
N THR A 76 -10.40 -9.74 5.98
CA THR A 76 -9.70 -10.15 4.75
C THR A 76 -9.98 -9.20 3.59
N SER A 77 -11.20 -8.63 3.52
CA SER A 77 -11.56 -7.64 2.50
C SER A 77 -10.65 -6.41 2.58
N THR A 78 -10.49 -5.82 3.76
CA THR A 78 -9.60 -4.65 3.98
C THR A 78 -8.12 -4.99 3.81
N ARG A 79 -7.71 -6.24 4.11
CA ARG A 79 -6.34 -6.73 3.89
C ARG A 79 -5.99 -6.88 2.42
N LEU A 80 -6.98 -7.18 1.59
CA LEU A 80 -6.87 -7.36 0.14
C LEU A 80 -7.40 -6.16 -0.66
N ASP A 81 -7.69 -5.05 0.02
CA ASP A 81 -8.17 -3.84 -0.63
C ASP A 81 -7.01 -3.17 -1.38
N PRO A 82 -7.07 -3.04 -2.71
CA PRO A 82 -6.05 -2.34 -3.48
C PRO A 82 -5.99 -0.84 -3.13
N ASP A 83 -7.10 -0.24 -2.67
CA ASP A 83 -7.11 1.16 -2.22
C ASP A 83 -6.42 1.33 -0.86
N ASN A 84 -6.19 0.25 -0.12
CA ASN A 84 -5.38 0.25 1.11
C ASN A 84 -3.87 0.09 0.82
N CYS A 85 -3.45 0.29 -0.43
CA CYS A 85 -2.09 0.00 -0.86
C CYS A 85 -1.48 1.12 -1.72
N LEU A 86 -0.16 1.24 -1.65
CA LEU A 86 0.66 2.10 -2.49
C LEU A 86 1.75 1.28 -3.17
N LEU A 87 2.01 1.53 -4.46
CA LEU A 87 3.18 0.96 -5.13
C LEU A 87 4.37 1.92 -4.98
N LEU A 88 5.33 1.54 -4.15
CA LEU A 88 6.50 2.36 -3.81
C LEU A 88 7.79 1.63 -4.18
N SER A 89 8.90 2.36 -4.27
CA SER A 89 10.24 1.75 -4.30
C SER A 89 10.69 1.38 -2.89
N ALA A 90 11.56 0.38 -2.75
CA ALA A 90 11.94 -0.19 -1.45
C ALA A 90 12.34 0.81 -0.35
N LEU A 91 13.07 1.88 -0.64
CA LEU A 91 13.43 2.90 0.37
C LEU A 91 12.23 3.74 0.79
N TRP A 92 11.38 4.11 -0.17
CA TRP A 92 10.17 4.89 0.07
C TRP A 92 9.08 4.09 0.78
N ASP A 93 8.97 2.80 0.46
CA ASP A 93 8.18 1.81 1.21
C ASP A 93 8.61 1.75 2.67
N ALA A 94 9.91 1.57 2.93
CA ALA A 94 10.44 1.56 4.29
C ALA A 94 10.21 2.90 5.04
N ALA A 95 10.34 4.03 4.36
CA ALA A 95 10.08 5.35 4.94
C ALA A 95 8.59 5.51 5.31
N PHE A 96 7.69 5.09 4.43
CA PHE A 96 6.25 5.15 4.66
C PHE A 96 5.82 4.21 5.79
N ASP A 97 6.19 2.93 5.73
CA ASP A 97 5.85 1.92 6.75
C ASP A 97 6.35 2.29 8.16
N ARG A 98 7.42 3.08 8.25
CA ARG A 98 7.97 3.58 9.53
C ARG A 98 7.41 4.92 9.96
N GLY A 99 6.47 5.50 9.21
CA GLY A 99 5.86 6.78 9.52
C GLY A 99 6.80 7.97 9.34
N LEU A 100 7.89 7.82 8.58
CA LEU A 100 8.80 8.91 8.26
C LEU A 100 8.23 9.81 7.15
N ILE A 101 7.32 9.28 6.35
CA ILE A 101 6.54 10.03 5.37
C ILE A 101 5.06 9.66 5.44
N THR A 102 4.20 10.53 4.92
CA THR A 102 2.77 10.27 4.71
C THR A 102 2.23 11.20 3.62
N PHE A 103 0.93 11.15 3.33
CA PHE A 103 0.26 12.06 2.40
C PHE A 103 -0.79 12.90 3.13
N SER A 104 -0.92 14.18 2.78
CA SER A 104 -2.00 15.05 3.26
C SER A 104 -3.35 14.67 2.65
N GLN A 105 -4.43 15.33 3.09
CA GLN A 105 -5.76 15.15 2.52
C GLN A 105 -5.81 15.55 1.03
N GLU A 106 -4.99 16.52 0.63
CA GLU A 106 -4.83 16.98 -0.75
C GLU A 106 -3.86 16.09 -1.56
N GLY A 107 -3.37 15.01 -0.97
CA GLY A 107 -2.43 14.08 -1.61
C GLY A 107 -0.98 14.58 -1.68
N THR A 108 -0.63 15.63 -0.92
CA THR A 108 0.75 16.14 -0.89
C THR A 108 1.63 15.32 0.04
N LEU A 109 2.86 15.02 -0.39
CA LEU A 109 3.82 14.29 0.44
C LEU A 109 4.22 15.13 1.67
N LYS A 110 4.20 14.50 2.84
CA LYS A 110 4.61 15.08 4.12
C LYS A 110 5.73 14.25 4.71
N PHE A 111 6.67 14.93 5.37
CA PHE A 111 7.86 14.33 5.96
C PHE A 111 7.84 14.53 7.48
N SER A 112 8.23 13.51 8.22
CA SER A 112 8.57 13.62 9.63
C SER A 112 9.88 14.40 9.78
N GLN A 113 10.06 15.06 10.92
CA GLN A 113 11.32 15.72 11.26
C GLN A 113 12.48 14.71 11.34
N ASP A 114 12.18 13.43 11.65
CA ASP A 114 13.13 12.34 11.84
C ASP A 114 13.88 11.89 10.57
N ILE A 115 13.50 12.38 9.37
CA ILE A 115 14.13 11.98 8.09
C ILE A 115 14.78 13.15 7.34
N THR A 116 14.74 14.35 7.92
CA THR A 116 15.11 15.59 7.21
C THR A 116 16.54 15.57 6.67
N GLU A 117 17.48 14.93 7.37
CA GLU A 117 18.90 14.83 6.98
C GLU A 117 19.20 13.72 5.95
N GLU A 118 18.22 12.86 5.66
CA GLU A 118 18.35 11.73 4.73
C GLU A 118 17.42 11.82 3.52
N LEU A 119 16.67 12.92 3.35
CA LEU A 119 15.73 13.09 2.25
C LEU A 119 16.39 12.92 0.88
N ASP A 120 17.59 13.47 0.71
CA ASP A 120 18.40 13.36 -0.49
C ASP A 120 18.84 11.91 -0.79
N LYS A 121 18.98 11.08 0.25
CA LYS A 121 19.39 9.67 0.15
C LYS A 121 18.24 8.72 -0.19
N LEU A 122 16.98 9.11 0.06
CA LEU A 122 15.81 8.32 -0.37
C LEU A 122 15.65 8.29 -1.90
N GLY A 123 16.27 9.25 -2.59
CA GLY A 123 16.16 9.46 -4.03
C GLY A 123 15.09 10.49 -4.38
N SER A 124 15.05 10.88 -5.65
CA SER A 124 14.13 11.91 -6.12
C SER A 124 12.68 11.45 -6.08
N CYS A 125 11.77 12.31 -5.59
CA CYS A 125 10.34 12.17 -5.75
C CYS A 125 9.80 13.16 -6.80
N ASN A 126 8.69 12.80 -7.45
CA ASN A 126 7.99 13.66 -8.38
C ASN A 126 7.37 14.85 -7.63
N GLU A 127 7.43 16.04 -8.24
CA GLU A 127 6.80 17.26 -7.70
C GLU A 127 5.27 17.16 -7.69
N HIS A 128 4.70 16.40 -8.62
CA HIS A 128 3.28 16.14 -8.73
C HIS A 128 2.99 14.66 -8.56
N ILE A 129 2.38 14.31 -7.43
CA ILE A 129 1.95 12.96 -7.11
C ILE A 129 0.50 12.83 -7.59
N SER A 130 0.24 11.84 -8.45
CA SER A 130 -1.09 11.51 -8.92
C SER A 130 -1.46 10.10 -8.48
N PHE A 131 -2.59 9.97 -7.81
CA PHE A 131 -3.18 8.69 -7.43
C PHE A 131 -3.95 8.09 -8.61
N ASP A 132 -3.24 7.83 -9.70
CA ASP A 132 -3.83 7.22 -10.89
C ASP A 132 -4.22 5.77 -10.59
N ASN A 133 -5.38 5.34 -11.09
CA ASN A 133 -5.90 3.96 -10.96
C ASN A 133 -6.28 3.55 -9.52
N ILE A 134 -6.56 4.51 -8.65
CA ILE A 134 -7.33 4.25 -7.44
C ILE A 134 -8.78 3.95 -7.83
N ILE A 135 -9.35 2.94 -7.17
CA ILE A 135 -10.66 2.40 -7.49
C ILE A 135 -11.73 3.23 -6.78
N ASP A 136 -11.53 3.44 -5.47
CA ASP A 136 -12.36 4.31 -4.64
C ASP A 136 -11.47 5.34 -3.92
N MET A 137 -11.55 6.59 -4.38
CA MET A 137 -10.74 7.68 -3.83
C MET A 137 -11.10 8.03 -2.39
N ASP A 138 -12.38 7.95 -2.00
CA ASP A 138 -12.80 8.29 -0.64
C ASP A 138 -12.28 7.25 0.35
N ASN A 139 -12.39 5.97 -0.01
CA ASN A 139 -11.82 4.86 0.77
C ASN A 139 -10.29 4.95 0.87
N HIS A 140 -9.60 5.29 -0.23
CA HIS A 140 -8.15 5.51 -0.22
C HIS A 140 -7.73 6.64 0.74
N LEU A 141 -8.46 7.76 0.71
CA LEU A 141 -8.21 8.90 1.61
C LEU A 141 -8.50 8.56 3.07
N GLU A 142 -9.49 7.71 3.35
CA GLU A 142 -9.76 7.19 4.70
C GLU A 142 -8.60 6.35 5.23
N HIS A 143 -8.03 5.45 4.41
CA HIS A 143 -6.83 4.72 4.78
C HIS A 143 -5.65 5.65 5.06
N LEU A 144 -5.41 6.65 4.20
CA LEU A 144 -4.34 7.63 4.42
C LEU A 144 -4.55 8.45 5.69
N ARG A 145 -5.81 8.80 6.01
CA ARG A 145 -6.16 9.42 7.28
C ARG A 145 -5.78 8.53 8.46
N TRP A 146 -6.15 7.25 8.42
CA TRP A 146 -5.76 6.30 9.45
C TRP A 146 -4.22 6.24 9.61
N HIS A 147 -3.46 6.21 8.52
CA HIS A 147 -2.00 6.20 8.56
C HIS A 147 -1.43 7.46 9.23
N ARG A 148 -1.96 8.65 8.90
CA ARG A 148 -1.59 9.92 9.56
C ARG A 148 -1.84 9.90 11.07
N GLU A 149 -2.95 9.33 11.51
CA GLU A 149 -3.36 9.31 12.91
C GLU A 149 -2.63 8.25 13.76
N ASN A 150 -2.14 7.16 13.13
CA ASN A 150 -1.67 5.98 13.87
C ASN A 150 -0.21 5.60 13.63
N ILE A 151 0.39 5.98 12.50
CA ILE A 151 1.75 5.55 12.09
C ILE A 151 2.69 6.72 11.91
N PHE A 152 2.23 7.81 11.29
CA PHE A 152 3.07 8.96 10.96
C PHE A 152 3.68 9.60 12.21
N ARG A 153 4.99 9.90 12.13
CA ARG A 153 5.80 10.45 13.23
C ARG A 153 6.11 11.93 13.03
N GLY A 154 5.18 12.68 12.46
CA GLY A 154 5.26 14.14 12.38
C GLY A 154 4.06 14.76 13.07
N ASP A 155 4.04 16.08 13.11
CA ASP A 155 2.84 16.80 13.52
C ASP A 155 1.71 16.44 12.55
N ALA A 156 0.63 15.87 13.08
CA ALA A 156 -0.54 15.53 12.28
C ALA A 156 -1.11 16.82 11.67
N PRO A 157 -1.20 16.93 10.33
CA PRO A 157 -1.79 18.10 9.68
C PRO A 157 -3.30 18.17 9.89
#